data_AF-A0A3D0TZR4-F1
#
_entry.id   AF-A0A3D0TZR4-F1
#
_cell.length_a   1.000
_cell.length_b   1.000
_cell.length_c   1.000
_cell.angle_alpha   90.00
_cell.angle_beta   90.00
_cell.angle_gamma   90.00
#
_symmetry.space_group_name_H-M   'P 1'
#
loop_
_entity.id
_entity.type
_entity.pdbx_description
1 polymer ?
#
loop_
_entity_poly.entity_id
_entity_poly.type
_entity_poly.pdbx_seq_one_letter_code
_entity_poly.pdbx_strand_id
1 'polypeptide(L)'
;MLLAGCGGDTSFSDIKAKMAEIKSRPKGRIEPPPEFKVYKVFSYSAAALRSPFDRPLDVELTALPQKRSNVKPDFNRPKEVLEQFGIDSLSMVGTLTRPGSTFFALVKDPDSGLHRVREGNYLGRNFG
;
A
#
# COMPACT_ATOMS: atom_id res chain seq x y z
N MET A 1 -30.19 89.21 -55.01
CA MET A 1 -31.05 88.59 -53.99
C MET A 1 -30.18 87.75 -53.08
N LEU A 2 -30.20 88.01 -51.76
CA LEU A 2 -29.46 87.24 -50.76
C LEU A 2 -30.11 85.86 -50.58
N LEU A 3 -29.30 84.80 -50.61
CA LEU A 3 -29.72 83.47 -50.15
C LEU A 3 -29.41 83.37 -48.65
N ALA A 4 -30.43 83.52 -47.80
CA ALA A 4 -30.35 83.19 -46.39
C ALA A 4 -30.60 81.69 -46.21
N GLY A 5 -29.56 80.94 -45.80
CA GLY A 5 -29.68 79.55 -45.41
C GLY A 5 -30.27 79.43 -44.00
N CYS A 6 -31.39 78.71 -43.87
CA CYS A 6 -31.99 78.38 -42.58
C CYS A 6 -31.23 77.19 -41.95
N GLY A 7 -30.09 77.46 -41.33
CA GLY A 7 -29.34 76.49 -40.52
C GLY A 7 -29.87 76.47 -39.09
N GLY A 8 -31.02 75.84 -38.87
CA GLY A 8 -31.60 75.68 -37.55
C GLY A 8 -30.85 74.61 -36.75
N ASP A 9 -30.04 75.05 -35.81
CA ASP A 9 -29.23 74.28 -34.84
C ASP A 9 -30.09 73.49 -33.81
N THR A 10 -31.32 73.10 -34.17
CA THR A 10 -32.33 72.50 -33.31
C THR A 10 -32.57 71.01 -33.58
N SER A 11 -32.03 70.45 -34.66
CA SER A 11 -32.27 69.07 -35.10
C SER A 11 -31.54 67.98 -34.30
N PHE A 12 -30.76 68.34 -33.28
CA PHE A 12 -29.94 67.40 -32.48
C PHE A 12 -30.08 67.58 -30.96
N SER A 13 -31.12 68.29 -30.51
CA SER A 13 -31.35 68.52 -29.08
C SER A 13 -31.62 67.23 -28.32
N ASP A 14 -32.28 66.26 -28.95
CA ASP A 14 -32.55 64.91 -28.47
C ASP A 14 -31.26 64.09 -28.32
N ILE A 15 -30.36 64.12 -29.31
CA ILE A 15 -29.07 63.44 -29.27
C ILE A 15 -28.19 64.05 -28.18
N LYS A 16 -28.17 65.38 -28.04
CA LYS A 16 -27.44 66.08 -26.97
C LYS A 16 -27.98 65.71 -25.59
N ALA A 17 -29.30 65.66 -25.41
CA ALA A 17 -29.93 65.24 -24.17
C ALA A 17 -29.62 63.78 -23.83
N LYS A 18 -29.70 62.87 -24.81
CA LYS A 18 -29.38 61.45 -24.64
C LYS A 18 -27.91 61.23 -24.32
N MET A 19 -27.00 61.99 -24.94
CA MET A 19 -25.58 61.97 -24.60
C MET A 19 -25.30 62.50 -23.19
N ALA A 20 -26.00 63.54 -22.74
CA ALA A 20 -25.87 64.07 -21.39
C ALA A 20 -26.34 63.05 -20.34
N GLU A 21 -27.46 62.36 -20.60
CA GLU A 21 -27.97 61.27 -19.76
C GLU A 21 -27.00 60.08 -19.71
N ILE A 22 -26.44 59.65 -20.84
CA ILE A 22 -25.47 58.55 -20.86
C ILE A 22 -24.19 58.93 -20.10
N LYS A 23 -23.76 60.19 -20.19
CA LYS A 23 -22.57 60.68 -19.45
C LYS A 23 -22.80 60.83 -17.95
N SER A 24 -24.04 61.09 -17.50
CA SER A 24 -24.37 61.23 -16.08
C SER A 24 -24.56 59.89 -15.36
N ARG A 25 -24.69 58.78 -16.10
CA ARG A 25 -24.77 57.45 -15.51
C ARG A 25 -23.44 57.10 -14.82
N PRO A 26 -23.46 56.69 -13.54
CA PRO A 26 -22.25 56.30 -12.83
C PRO A 26 -21.62 55.11 -13.54
N LYS A 27 -20.32 55.20 -13.84
CA LYS A 27 -19.57 54.08 -14.39
C LYS A 27 -19.58 52.97 -13.35
N GLY A 28 -20.19 51.83 -13.67
CA GLY A 28 -20.13 50.65 -12.82
C GLY A 28 -18.67 50.29 -12.54
N ARG A 29 -18.38 49.78 -11.34
CA ARG A 29 -17.05 49.25 -11.04
C ARG A 29 -16.83 48.04 -11.93
N ILE A 30 -15.85 48.14 -12.83
CA ILE A 30 -15.37 46.99 -13.61
C ILE A 30 -14.66 46.09 -12.61
N GLU A 31 -15.01 44.80 -12.60
CA GLU A 31 -14.31 43.83 -11.77
C GLU A 31 -12.83 43.81 -12.15
N PRO A 32 -11.91 43.86 -11.17
CA PRO A 32 -10.50 43.82 -11.47
C PRO A 32 -10.19 42.53 -12.23
N PRO A 33 -9.23 42.58 -13.18
CA PRO A 33 -8.81 41.38 -13.89
C PRO A 33 -8.34 40.33 -12.87
N PRO A 34 -8.59 39.04 -13.13
CA PRO A 34 -8.26 37.98 -12.19
C PRO A 34 -6.75 37.97 -11.93
N GLU A 35 -6.37 37.70 -10.68
CA GLU A 35 -4.97 37.57 -10.32
C GLU A 35 -4.36 36.33 -10.99
N PHE A 36 -3.24 36.55 -11.68
CA PHE A 36 -2.45 35.46 -12.25
C PHE A 36 -1.85 34.63 -11.12
N LYS A 37 -2.29 33.38 -11.00
CA LYS A 37 -1.68 32.43 -10.07
C LYS A 37 -0.27 32.12 -10.55
N VAL A 38 0.72 32.45 -9.73
CA VAL A 38 2.12 32.14 -10.03
C VAL A 38 2.28 30.63 -10.12
N TYR A 39 2.88 30.17 -11.22
CA TYR A 39 3.24 28.77 -11.39
C TYR A 39 4.24 28.38 -10.29
N LYS A 40 3.87 27.41 -9.45
CA LYS A 40 4.80 26.81 -8.49
C LYS A 40 5.65 25.81 -9.25
N VAL A 41 6.93 26.15 -9.42
CA VAL A 41 7.94 25.20 -9.92
C VAL A 41 7.99 24.00 -8.97
N PHE A 42 7.64 22.82 -9.49
CA PHE A 42 7.83 21.57 -8.79
C PHE A 42 9.27 21.12 -9.05
N SER A 43 10.12 21.18 -8.02
CA SER A 43 11.49 20.65 -8.12
C SER A 43 11.44 19.12 -8.07
N TYR A 44 11.91 18.45 -9.11
CA TYR A 44 11.99 17.00 -9.16
C TYR A 44 13.22 16.52 -8.37
N SER A 45 13.01 16.12 -7.12
CA SER A 45 14.08 15.63 -6.23
C SER A 45 14.56 14.21 -6.56
N ALA A 46 13.90 13.50 -7.49
CA ALA A 46 14.27 12.12 -7.80
C ALA A 46 15.58 11.98 -8.59
N ALA A 47 16.14 13.07 -9.10
CA ALA A 47 17.51 13.07 -9.64
C ALA A 47 18.57 12.78 -8.57
N ALA A 48 18.26 13.01 -7.28
CA ALA A 48 19.14 12.68 -6.16
C ALA A 48 18.95 11.24 -5.64
N LEU A 49 17.93 10.51 -6.12
CA LEU A 49 17.71 9.12 -5.77
C LEU A 49 18.53 8.21 -6.69
N ARG A 50 18.88 7.03 -6.19
CA ARG A 50 19.53 6.00 -7.00
C ARG A 50 18.66 5.65 -8.21
N SER A 51 19.28 5.43 -9.37
CA SER A 51 18.56 5.07 -10.58
C SER A 51 17.84 3.73 -10.37
N PRO A 52 16.54 3.64 -10.73
CA PRO A 52 15.80 2.38 -10.66
C PRO A 52 16.30 1.33 -11.67
N PHE A 53 17.20 1.72 -12.58
CA PHE A 53 17.84 0.84 -13.56
C PHE A 53 19.27 0.45 -13.19
N ASP A 54 19.80 0.97 -12.07
CA ASP A 54 21.07 0.49 -11.56
C ASP A 54 20.91 -0.94 -11.08
N ARG A 55 21.85 -1.81 -11.47
CA ARG A 55 21.88 -3.19 -10.96
C ARG A 55 21.88 -3.15 -9.44
N PRO A 56 21.03 -3.96 -8.77
CA PRO A 56 21.10 -4.13 -7.33
C PRO A 56 22.54 -4.38 -6.92
N LEU A 57 23.00 -3.68 -5.87
CA LEU A 57 24.24 -4.12 -5.24
C LEU A 57 23.84 -5.41 -4.53
N ASP A 58 24.35 -6.54 -5.01
CA ASP A 58 24.35 -7.76 -4.22
C ASP A 58 25.19 -7.44 -3.00
N VAL A 59 24.52 -6.96 -1.94
CA VAL A 59 25.08 -7.00 -0.61
C VAL A 59 25.21 -8.50 -0.38
N GLU A 60 26.40 -9.03 -0.64
CA GLU A 60 26.79 -10.35 -0.19
C GLU A 60 26.46 -10.30 1.30
N LEU A 61 25.33 -10.88 1.67
CA LEU A 61 24.90 -11.01 3.05
C LEU A 61 26.01 -11.81 3.67
N THR A 62 27.02 -11.12 4.22
CA THR A 62 28.26 -11.65 4.75
C THR A 62 27.88 -12.92 5.44
N ALA A 63 28.21 -14.05 4.79
CA ALA A 63 27.55 -15.33 5.01
C ALA A 63 27.31 -15.46 6.50
N LEU A 64 26.06 -15.21 6.93
CA LEU A 64 25.68 -15.37 8.33
C LEU A 64 26.23 -16.74 8.65
N PRO A 65 27.12 -16.90 9.65
CA PRO A 65 27.74 -18.18 9.91
C PRO A 65 26.57 -19.13 10.12
N GLN A 66 26.27 -19.91 9.08
CA GLN A 66 25.27 -20.95 9.11
C GLN A 66 25.79 -21.79 10.25
N LYS A 67 25.13 -21.72 11.41
CA LYS A 67 25.48 -22.56 12.55
C LYS A 67 25.37 -23.97 11.97
N ARG A 68 26.50 -24.54 11.58
CA ARG A 68 26.60 -25.90 11.09
C ARG A 68 26.33 -26.75 12.32
N SER A 69 25.05 -26.92 12.62
CA SER A 69 24.61 -27.81 13.66
C SER A 69 25.06 -29.19 13.24
N ASN A 70 25.98 -29.79 13.99
CA ASN A 70 26.38 -31.18 13.79
C ASN A 70 25.32 -32.15 14.35
N VAL A 71 24.10 -31.66 14.60
CA VAL A 71 22.95 -32.49 14.96
C VAL A 71 22.58 -33.32 13.74
N LYS A 72 22.77 -34.62 13.88
CA LYS A 72 22.43 -35.62 12.87
C LYS A 72 21.40 -36.57 13.47
N PRO A 73 20.47 -37.08 12.65
CA PRO A 73 19.58 -38.14 13.09
C PRO A 73 20.35 -39.35 13.60
N ASP A 74 19.87 -39.94 14.69
CA ASP A 74 20.35 -41.24 15.15
C ASP A 74 19.65 -42.34 14.34
N PHE A 75 20.41 -43.04 13.50
CA PHE A 75 19.92 -44.15 12.68
C PHE A 75 20.00 -45.51 13.38
N ASN A 76 20.64 -45.58 14.55
CA ASN A 76 20.81 -46.83 15.28
C ASN A 76 19.61 -47.13 16.21
N ARG A 77 18.77 -46.14 16.48
CA ARG A 77 17.57 -46.34 17.31
C ARG A 77 16.48 -47.09 16.54
N PRO A 78 15.67 -47.93 17.21
CA PRO A 78 14.47 -48.48 16.61
C PRO A 78 13.48 -47.35 16.29
N LYS A 79 12.87 -47.40 15.10
CA LYS A 79 11.84 -46.44 14.68
C LYS A 79 10.51 -46.79 15.34
N GLU A 80 9.76 -45.75 15.72
CA GLU A 80 8.40 -45.87 16.21
C GLU A 80 7.39 -45.98 15.06
N VAL A 81 6.18 -46.45 15.36
CA VAL A 81 5.12 -46.66 14.36
C VAL A 81 4.76 -45.35 13.65
N LEU A 82 4.69 -44.25 14.39
CA LEU A 82 4.33 -42.92 13.86
C LEU A 82 5.39 -42.30 12.94
N GLU A 83 6.59 -42.87 12.85
CA GLU A 83 7.65 -42.42 11.95
C GLU A 83 7.50 -42.97 10.52
N GLN A 84 6.58 -43.92 10.31
CA GLN A 84 6.25 -44.44 8.98
C GLN A 84 5.41 -43.44 8.16
N PHE A 85 4.73 -42.53 8.85
CA PHE A 85 3.83 -41.54 8.28
C PHE A 85 4.53 -40.18 8.09
N GLY A 86 4.09 -39.41 7.09
CA GLY A 86 4.52 -38.01 6.95
C GLY A 86 3.91 -37.16 8.07
N ILE A 87 4.64 -36.15 8.55
CA ILE A 87 4.15 -35.28 9.63
C ILE A 87 2.87 -34.53 9.24
N ASP A 88 2.75 -34.20 7.96
CA ASP A 88 1.59 -33.59 7.31
C ASP A 88 0.33 -34.47 7.32
N SER A 89 0.52 -35.78 7.41
CA SER A 89 -0.56 -36.77 7.42
C SER A 89 -1.05 -37.12 8.83
N LEU A 90 -0.33 -36.70 9.87
CA LEU A 90 -0.67 -36.92 11.28
C LEU A 90 -1.49 -35.74 11.83
N SER A 91 -2.46 -36.02 12.69
CA SER A 91 -3.30 -34.98 13.32
C SER A 91 -3.35 -35.13 14.84
N MET A 92 -3.06 -34.07 15.58
CA MET A 92 -3.22 -34.05 17.04
C MET A 92 -4.69 -33.82 17.38
N VAL A 93 -5.32 -34.81 18.02
CA VAL A 93 -6.77 -34.79 18.31
C VAL A 93 -7.10 -34.41 19.75
N GLY A 94 -6.11 -34.46 20.64
CA GLY A 94 -6.30 -34.04 22.02
C GLY A 94 -5.15 -34.41 22.93
N THR A 95 -5.37 -34.21 24.22
CA THR A 95 -4.38 -34.48 25.28
C THR A 95 -5.04 -35.29 26.38
N LEU A 96 -4.32 -36.25 26.93
CA LEU A 96 -4.75 -37.07 28.04
C LEU A 96 -3.82 -36.84 29.23
N THR A 97 -4.38 -36.27 30.29
CA THR A 97 -3.68 -36.00 31.54
C THR A 97 -4.47 -36.59 32.68
N ARG A 98 -3.86 -37.46 33.48
CA ARG A 98 -4.45 -37.97 34.73
C ARG A 98 -3.65 -37.42 35.93
N PRO A 99 -4.30 -37.02 37.03
CA PRO A 99 -3.61 -36.50 38.21
C PRO A 99 -2.52 -37.48 38.70
N GLY A 100 -1.27 -37.01 38.81
CA GLY A 100 -0.12 -37.81 39.23
C GLY A 100 0.48 -38.72 38.14
N SER A 101 0.14 -38.53 36.86
CA SER A 101 0.66 -39.34 35.75
C SER A 101 1.29 -38.50 34.64
N THR A 102 2.02 -39.15 33.73
CA THR A 102 2.62 -38.51 32.55
C THR A 102 1.58 -37.86 31.65
N PHE A 103 1.91 -36.69 31.11
CA PHE A 103 1.14 -36.04 30.06
C PHE A 103 1.28 -36.81 28.74
N PHE A 104 0.15 -37.09 28.09
CA PHE A 104 0.13 -37.72 26.77
C PHE A 104 -0.61 -36.83 25.77
N ALA A 105 -0.08 -36.73 24.55
CA ALA A 105 -0.85 -36.26 23.40
C ALA A 105 -1.46 -37.44 22.65
N LEU A 106 -2.63 -37.21 22.07
CA LEU A 106 -3.35 -38.17 21.24
C LEU A 106 -3.18 -37.76 19.78
N VAL A 107 -2.55 -38.63 19.01
CA VAL A 107 -2.26 -38.41 17.58
C VAL A 107 -3.03 -39.44 16.76
N LYS A 108 -3.76 -38.96 15.76
CA LYS A 108 -4.48 -39.77 14.79
C LYS A 108 -3.62 -39.93 13.53
N ASP A 109 -3.47 -41.15 13.07
CA ASP A 109 -2.80 -41.50 11.81
C ASP A 109 -3.78 -41.44 10.60
N PRO A 110 -3.28 -41.51 9.35
CA PRO A 110 -4.11 -41.51 8.15
C PRO A 110 -5.08 -42.70 8.07
N ASP A 111 -4.68 -43.83 8.65
CA ASP A 111 -5.46 -45.07 8.72
C ASP A 111 -6.51 -45.04 9.86
N SER A 112 -6.71 -43.87 10.48
CA SER A 112 -7.59 -43.63 11.62
C SER A 112 -7.27 -44.37 12.91
N GLY A 113 -6.05 -44.88 13.05
CA GLY A 113 -5.49 -45.34 14.32
C GLY A 113 -5.17 -44.18 15.26
N LEU A 114 -5.45 -44.38 16.55
CA LEU A 114 -5.20 -43.41 17.61
C LEU A 114 -4.03 -43.86 18.48
N HIS A 115 -3.00 -43.02 18.55
CA HIS A 115 -1.77 -43.32 19.28
C HIS A 115 -1.55 -42.32 20.42
N ARG A 116 -1.07 -42.82 21.55
CA ARG A 116 -0.68 -42.01 22.71
C ARG A 116 0.82 -41.74 22.62
N VAL A 117 1.21 -40.47 22.58
CA VAL A 117 2.61 -40.05 22.55
C VAL A 117 2.94 -39.22 23.78
N ARG A 118 4.16 -39.35 24.29
CA ARG A 118 4.72 -38.54 25.38
C ARG A 118 6.07 -37.97 24.98
N GLU A 119 6.65 -37.15 25.84
CA GLU A 119 8.02 -36.68 25.66
C GLU A 119 9.00 -37.85 25.48
N GLY A 120 9.87 -37.73 24.48
CA GLY A 120 10.83 -38.76 24.06
C GLY A 120 10.33 -39.72 22.98
N ASN A 121 9.04 -39.67 22.61
CA ASN A 121 8.54 -40.37 21.43
C ASN A 121 8.84 -39.59 20.15
N TYR A 122 8.85 -40.30 19.02
CA TYR A 122 9.18 -39.76 17.71
C TYR A 122 8.04 -39.98 16.73
N LEU A 123 7.85 -39.01 15.85
CA LEU A 123 6.75 -38.99 14.90
C LEU A 123 7.23 -38.34 13.60
N GLY A 124 6.62 -38.74 12.48
CA GLY A 124 7.03 -38.25 11.17
C GLY A 124 8.31 -38.90 10.62
N ARG A 125 8.45 -38.88 9.30
CA ARG A 125 9.62 -39.43 8.58
C ARG A 125 10.93 -38.67 8.77
N ASN A 126 10.88 -37.50 9.43
CA ASN A 126 12.01 -36.59 9.58
C ASN A 126 12.69 -36.68 10.97
N PHE A 127 12.55 -37.81 11.67
CA PHE A 127 13.21 -38.11 12.95
C PHE A 127 12.73 -37.27 14.15
N GLY A 128 11.45 -36.91 14.18
CA GLY A 128 10.83 -36.10 15.24
C GLY A 128 10.75 -34.63 14.88
#